data_AF-A0A1Y1JY07-F1
#
_entry.id   AF-A0A1Y1JY07-F1
#
_cell.length_a   1.000
_cell.length_b   1.000
_cell.length_c   1.000
_cell.angle_alpha   90.00
_cell.angle_beta   90.00
_cell.angle_gamma   90.00
#
_symmetry.space_group_name_H-M   'P 1'
#
loop_
_entity.id
_entity.type
_entity.pdbx_description
1 polymer ?
#
loop_
_entity_poly.entity_id
_entity_poly.type
_entity_poly.pdbx_seq_one_letter_code
_entity_poly.pdbx_strand_id
1 'polypeptide(L)'
;MSKFALYFKNLGNQYPLLREVWDVYDQLDEKVDMSRENILYHQFCNTVTNELKNKKGNYYELCVKLLKNFGIFCNNTQSCKTDNEYCKILNNWLYISIRKYALYDEIFSSIFNL
;
A
#
# COMPACT_ATOMS: atom_id res chain seq x y z
N MET A 1 -1.54 -7.37 -11.23
CA MET A 1 -2.88 -6.82 -10.92
C MET A 1 -3.93 -7.92 -11.02
N SER A 2 -5.01 -7.84 -10.24
CA SER A 2 -6.15 -8.76 -10.37
C SER A 2 -6.98 -8.46 -11.63
N LYS A 3 -7.82 -9.40 -12.08
CA LYS A 3 -8.77 -9.17 -13.19
C LYS A 3 -9.70 -7.98 -12.93
N PHE A 4 -10.13 -7.84 -11.67
CA PHE A 4 -10.93 -6.70 -11.20
C PHE A 4 -10.19 -5.38 -11.39
N ALA A 5 -8.94 -5.27 -10.90
CA ALA A 5 -8.15 -4.05 -11.07
C ALA A 5 -7.90 -3.70 -12.54
N LEU A 6 -7.64 -4.71 -13.39
CA LEU A 6 -7.42 -4.50 -14.82
C LEU A 6 -8.68 -3.97 -15.54
N TYR A 7 -9.86 -4.47 -15.18
CA TYR A 7 -11.12 -3.99 -15.73
C TYR A 7 -11.32 -2.49 -15.45
N PHE A 8 -11.17 -2.07 -14.19
CA PHE A 8 -11.31 -0.66 -13.83
C PHE A 8 -10.19 0.21 -14.43
N LYS A 9 -8.96 -0.30 -14.57
CA LYS A 9 -7.87 0.41 -15.27
C LYS A 9 -8.23 0.74 -16.71
N ASN A 10 -8.83 -0.21 -17.42
CA ASN A 10 -9.27 0.00 -18.80
C ASN A 10 -10.40 1.03 -18.94
N LEU A 11 -11.25 1.21 -17.92
CA LEU A 11 -12.27 2.27 -17.92
C LEU A 11 -11.65 3.67 -17.93
N GLY A 12 -10.41 3.84 -17.45
CA GLY A 12 -9.67 5.10 -17.51
C GLY A 12 -9.48 5.66 -18.92
N ASN A 13 -9.55 4.81 -19.96
CA ASN A 13 -9.49 5.26 -21.35
C ASN A 13 -10.76 5.98 -21.80
N GLN A 14 -11.89 5.76 -21.12
CA GLN A 14 -13.19 6.36 -21.43
C GLN A 14 -13.56 7.49 -20.47
N TYR A 15 -13.05 7.44 -19.23
CA TYR A 15 -13.36 8.39 -18.17
C TYR A 15 -12.08 9.04 -17.64
N PRO A 16 -11.76 10.29 -18.01
CA PRO A 16 -10.54 10.98 -17.59
C PRO A 16 -10.34 11.02 -16.07
N LEU A 17 -11.40 11.23 -15.30
CA LEU A 17 -11.36 11.18 -13.83
C LEU A 17 -10.81 9.84 -13.31
N LEU A 18 -11.16 8.72 -13.94
CA LEU A 18 -10.64 7.42 -13.53
C LEU A 18 -9.17 7.27 -13.89
N ARG A 19 -8.69 7.93 -14.94
CA ARG A 19 -7.27 7.94 -15.31
C ARG A 19 -6.42 8.55 -14.19
N GLU A 20 -6.83 9.69 -13.66
CA GLU A 20 -6.13 10.37 -12.56
C GLU A 20 -6.07 9.50 -11.30
N VAL A 21 -7.17 8.80 -10.98
CA VAL A 21 -7.21 7.81 -9.90
C VAL A 21 -6.20 6.67 -10.15
N TRP A 22 -6.07 6.19 -11.39
CA TRP A 22 -5.13 5.14 -11.75
C TRP A 22 -3.67 5.59 -11.72
N ASP A 23 -3.38 6.84 -12.06
CA ASP A 23 -2.04 7.40 -11.96
C ASP A 23 -1.56 7.43 -10.50
N VAL A 24 -2.45 7.77 -9.57
CA VAL A 24 -2.18 7.68 -8.13
C VAL A 24 -2.08 6.21 -7.70
N TYR A 25 -2.97 5.34 -8.15
CA TYR A 25 -2.92 3.91 -7.83
C TYR A 25 -1.57 3.29 -8.25
N ASP A 26 -1.07 3.60 -9.44
CA ASP A 26 0.19 3.08 -9.95
C ASP A 26 1.37 3.54 -9.07
N GLN A 27 1.33 4.77 -8.52
CA GLN A 27 2.30 5.24 -7.51
C GLN A 27 2.21 4.43 -6.20
N LEU A 28 1.00 4.11 -5.75
CA LEU A 28 0.78 3.32 -4.53
C LEU A 28 1.25 1.86 -4.67
N ASP A 29 1.17 1.28 -5.86
CA ASP A 29 1.59 -0.11 -6.15
C ASP A 29 3.03 -0.21 -6.66
N GLU A 30 3.80 0.89 -6.66
CA GLU A 30 5.22 0.91 -7.00
C GLU A 30 6.00 -0.18 -6.24
N LYS A 31 7.10 -0.64 -6.85
CA LYS A 31 7.95 -1.64 -6.22
C LYS A 31 8.53 -1.09 -4.92
N VAL A 32 8.65 -1.97 -3.93
CA VAL A 32 9.28 -1.64 -2.66
C VAL A 32 10.73 -1.22 -2.92
N ASP A 33 11.05 0.01 -2.55
CA ASP A 33 12.40 0.56 -2.61
C ASP A 33 13.17 0.09 -1.37
N MET A 34 14.31 -0.57 -1.59
CA MET A 34 15.19 -1.12 -0.56
C MET A 34 16.30 -0.14 -0.14
N SER A 35 16.20 1.13 -0.53
CA SER A 35 17.15 2.17 -0.16
C SER A 35 17.20 2.43 1.36
N ARG A 36 18.31 3.02 1.82
CA ARG A 36 18.51 3.36 3.23
C ARG A 36 17.48 4.38 3.76
N GLU A 37 16.89 5.19 2.88
CA GLU A 37 15.86 6.17 3.25
C GLU A 37 14.60 5.48 3.79
N ASN A 38 14.36 4.22 3.42
CA ASN A 38 13.20 3.44 3.84
C ASN A 38 13.50 2.45 4.99
N ILE A 39 14.64 2.56 5.67
CA ILE A 39 15.10 1.57 6.66
C ILE A 39 14.09 1.33 7.78
N LEU A 40 13.39 2.38 8.25
CA LEU A 40 12.40 2.28 9.33
C LEU A 40 11.20 1.43 8.91
N TYR A 41 10.71 1.61 7.68
CA TYR A 41 9.63 0.79 7.12
C TYR A 41 10.03 -0.68 7.09
N HIS A 42 11.25 -0.98 6.60
CA HIS A 42 11.75 -2.34 6.53
C HIS A 42 11.95 -2.99 7.90
N GLN A 43 12.50 -2.26 8.86
CA GLN A 43 12.70 -2.75 10.23
C GLN A 43 11.37 -3.11 10.88
N PHE A 44 10.38 -2.22 10.83
CA PHE A 44 9.06 -2.48 11.38
C PHE A 44 8.39 -3.69 10.71
N CYS A 45 8.38 -3.72 9.38
CA CYS A 45 7.71 -4.79 8.65
C CYS A 45 8.41 -6.15 8.80
N ASN A 46 9.73 -6.19 8.97
CA ASN A 46 10.45 -7.41 9.32
C ASN A 46 10.00 -7.94 10.68
N THR A 47 9.83 -7.08 11.69
CA THR A 47 9.31 -7.49 13.01
C THR A 47 7.92 -8.08 12.89
N VAL A 48 6.97 -7.35 12.28
CA VAL A 48 5.58 -7.80 12.09
C VAL A 48 5.52 -9.13 11.33
N THR A 49 6.27 -9.27 10.24
CA THR A 49 6.21 -10.49 9.42
C THR A 49 6.86 -11.70 10.08
N ASN A 50 7.86 -11.49 10.94
CA ASN A 50 8.45 -12.55 11.74
C ASN A 50 7.46 -13.09 12.79
N GLU A 51 6.68 -12.21 13.41
CA GLU A 51 5.63 -12.59 14.38
C GLU A 51 4.52 -13.42 13.71
N LEU A 52 4.19 -13.11 12.45
CA LEU A 52 3.15 -13.81 11.66
C LEU A 52 3.61 -15.15 11.04
N LYS A 53 4.75 -15.72 11.50
CA LYS A 53 5.24 -17.07 11.12
C LYS A 53 5.28 -17.36 9.60
N ASN A 54 5.88 -16.47 8.81
CA ASN A 54 6.34 -16.73 7.43
C ASN A 54 5.29 -17.03 6.34
N LYS A 55 4.18 -16.28 6.25
CA LYS A 55 3.50 -16.04 4.94
C LYS A 55 4.31 -15.04 4.06
N LYS A 56 5.62 -15.29 3.99
CA LYS A 56 6.74 -14.33 4.08
C LYS A 56 6.82 -13.27 2.97
N GLY A 57 6.55 -13.62 1.71
CA GLY A 57 6.79 -12.70 0.59
C GLY A 57 5.76 -11.58 0.50
N ASN A 58 4.48 -11.95 0.46
CA ASN A 58 3.39 -11.01 0.17
C ASN A 58 3.10 -10.05 1.33
N TYR A 59 3.28 -10.51 2.57
CA TYR A 59 2.96 -9.72 3.77
C TYR A 59 4.00 -8.63 4.03
N TYR A 60 5.28 -8.94 3.79
CA TYR A 60 6.35 -7.96 3.89
C TYR A 60 6.19 -6.85 2.87
N GLU A 61 5.99 -7.21 1.59
CA GLU A 61 5.82 -6.23 0.52
C GLU A 61 4.62 -5.33 0.80
N LEU A 62 3.49 -5.91 1.19
CA LEU A 62 2.29 -5.15 1.55
C LEU A 62 2.56 -4.21 2.73
N CYS A 63 3.15 -4.72 3.82
CA CYS A 63 3.41 -3.91 5.01
C CYS A 63 4.25 -2.67 4.64
N VAL A 64 5.32 -2.84 3.86
CA VAL A 64 6.19 -1.72 3.47
C VAL A 64 5.43 -0.73 2.60
N LYS A 65 4.69 -1.19 1.58
CA LYS A 65 3.85 -0.32 0.75
C LYS A 65 2.82 0.44 1.58
N LEU A 66 2.14 -0.25 2.50
CA LEU A 66 1.09 0.31 3.33
C LEU A 66 1.63 1.46 4.19
N LEU A 67 2.67 1.20 4.97
CA LEU A 67 3.25 2.21 5.87
C LEU A 67 3.84 3.39 5.11
N LYS A 68 4.50 3.13 3.97
CA LYS A 68 5.04 4.18 3.09
C LYS A 68 3.92 5.05 2.52
N ASN A 69 2.87 4.42 2.01
CA ASN A 69 1.73 5.12 1.42
C ASN A 69 0.94 5.93 2.45
N PHE A 70 0.87 5.47 3.71
CA PHE A 70 0.34 6.23 4.85
C PHE A 70 1.30 7.30 5.38
N GLY A 71 2.58 7.27 4.99
CA GLY A 71 3.59 8.20 5.47
C GLY A 71 3.89 8.06 6.97
N ILE A 72 3.79 6.86 7.55
CA ILE A 72 3.93 6.65 9.01
C ILE A 72 5.29 7.13 9.56
N PHE A 73 6.37 6.94 8.80
CA PHE A 73 7.71 7.41 9.16
C PHE A 73 8.16 8.60 8.30
N CYS A 74 7.20 9.34 7.73
CA CYS A 74 7.48 10.52 6.93
C CYS A 74 7.95 11.68 7.82
N ASN A 75 9.22 12.08 7.68
CA ASN A 75 9.84 13.11 8.53
C ASN A 75 9.53 14.55 8.07
N ASN A 76 9.08 14.75 6.84
CA ASN A 76 8.81 16.08 6.29
C ASN A 76 7.32 16.22 5.96
N THR A 77 6.60 17.00 6.76
CA THR A 77 5.15 17.24 6.63
C THR A 77 4.74 17.79 5.26
N GLN A 78 5.61 18.49 4.54
CA GLN A 78 5.34 18.94 3.16
C GLN A 78 5.40 17.81 2.13
N SER A 79 6.10 16.71 2.43
CA SER A 79 6.22 15.53 1.57
C SER A 79 5.21 14.42 1.92
N CYS A 80 4.61 14.48 3.10
CA CYS A 80 3.62 13.50 3.52
C CYS A 80 2.29 13.79 2.80
N LYS A 81 1.88 12.89 1.91
CA LYS A 81 0.60 13.01 1.19
C LYS A 81 -0.55 12.69 2.14
N THR A 82 -1.13 13.72 2.74
CA THR A 82 -2.26 13.62 3.67
C THR A 82 -3.57 14.19 3.11
N ASP A 83 -3.60 14.52 1.82
CA ASP A 83 -4.80 15.07 1.20
C ASP A 83 -5.97 14.07 1.19
N ASN A 84 -7.19 14.59 1.33
CA ASN A 84 -8.42 13.81 1.42
C ASN A 84 -8.67 12.95 0.18
N GLU A 85 -8.31 13.43 -1.02
CA GLU A 85 -8.48 12.66 -2.25
C GLU A 85 -7.50 11.50 -2.33
N TYR A 86 -6.24 11.75 -1.98
CA TYR A 86 -5.21 10.72 -1.87
C TYR A 86 -5.64 9.61 -0.88
N CYS A 87 -6.18 9.97 0.29
CA CYS A 87 -6.69 9.02 1.27
C CYS A 87 -7.83 8.14 0.73
N LYS A 88 -8.75 8.69 -0.08
CA LYS A 88 -9.81 7.90 -0.74
C LYS A 88 -9.23 6.88 -1.72
N ILE A 89 -8.24 7.29 -2.51
CA ILE A 89 -7.57 6.42 -3.48
C ILE A 89 -6.76 5.34 -2.74
N LEU A 90 -6.06 5.70 -1.67
CA LEU A 90 -5.33 4.78 -0.80
C LEU A 90 -6.25 3.72 -0.20
N ASN A 91 -7.43 4.09 0.29
CA ASN A 91 -8.41 3.15 0.82
C ASN A 91 -8.90 2.16 -0.25
N ASN A 92 -9.14 2.64 -1.48
CA ASN A 92 -9.51 1.78 -2.60
C ASN A 92 -8.38 0.81 -2.98
N TRP A 93 -7.13 1.31 -3.03
CA TRP A 93 -5.94 0.49 -3.25
C TRP A 93 -5.78 -0.58 -2.16
N LEU A 94 -5.99 -0.21 -0.89
CA LEU A 94 -5.91 -1.12 0.24
C LEU A 94 -6.96 -2.24 0.11
N TYR A 95 -8.21 -1.91 -0.20
CA TYR A 95 -9.26 -2.89 -0.43
C TYR A 95 -8.89 -3.88 -1.53
N ILE A 96 -8.40 -3.40 -2.68
CA ILE A 96 -7.96 -4.26 -3.78
C ILE A 96 -6.78 -5.14 -3.36
N SER A 97 -5.85 -4.60 -2.58
CA SER A 97 -4.67 -5.32 -2.08
C SER A 97 -5.06 -6.42 -1.10
N ILE A 98 -5.99 -6.17 -0.18
CA ILE A 98 -6.57 -7.17 0.73
C ILE A 98 -7.12 -8.35 -0.04
N ARG A 99 -7.93 -8.07 -1.07
CA ARG A 99 -8.53 -9.10 -1.93
C ARG A 99 -7.48 -9.84 -2.76
N LYS A 100 -6.45 -9.16 -3.26
CA LYS A 100 -5.38 -9.73 -4.09
C LYS A 100 -4.52 -10.72 -3.31
N TYR A 101 -4.13 -10.37 -2.09
CA TYR A 101 -3.22 -11.17 -1.28
C TYR A 101 -3.95 -12.12 -0.32
N ALA A 102 -5.29 -12.17 -0.39
CA ALA A 102 -6.14 -12.94 0.53
C ALA A 102 -5.71 -12.73 1.99
N LEU A 103 -5.52 -11.45 2.34
CA LEU A 103 -5.04 -11.06 3.66
C LEU A 103 -6.12 -11.36 4.69
N TYR A 104 -5.68 -11.82 5.85
CA TYR A 104 -6.53 -12.05 7.01
C TYR A 104 -6.31 -10.93 8.02
N ASP A 105 -7.32 -10.67 8.85
CA ASP A 105 -7.35 -9.58 9.84
C ASP A 105 -6.08 -9.51 10.72
N GLU A 106 -5.45 -10.66 10.98
CA GLU A 106 -4.20 -10.81 11.74
C GLU A 106 -3.09 -9.84 11.28
N ILE A 107 -2.90 -9.61 9.97
CA ILE A 107 -1.82 -8.71 9.51
C ILE A 107 -2.13 -7.26 9.87
N PHE A 108 -3.39 -6.84 9.77
CA PHE A 108 -3.78 -5.48 10.09
C PHE A 108 -3.77 -5.25 11.59
N SER A 109 -4.21 -6.23 12.37
CA SER A 109 -4.05 -6.21 13.82
C SER A 109 -2.58 -6.09 14.21
N SER A 110 -1.66 -6.84 13.61
CA SER A 110 -0.23 -6.72 13.92
C SER A 110 0.37 -5.37 13.47
N ILE A 111 -0.08 -4.81 12.34
CA ILE A 111 0.41 -3.50 11.87
C ILE A 111 -0.11 -2.35 12.73
N PHE A 112 -1.38 -2.41 13.16
CA PHE A 112 -2.08 -1.30 13.82
C PHE A 112 -2.30 -1.48 15.33
N ASN A 113 -1.83 -2.57 15.95
CA ASN A 113 -1.80 -2.74 17.42
C ASN A 113 -0.70 -1.88 18.10
N LEU A 114 -0.41 -0.70 17.56
CA LEU A 114 0.47 0.29 18.19
C LEU A 114 -0.25 1.00 19.34
#